data_AF-A0A4D4LF13-F1
#
_entry.id   AF-A0A4D4LF13-F1
#
_cell.length_a   1.000
_cell.length_b   1.000
_cell.length_c   1.000
_cell.angle_alpha   90.00
_cell.angle_beta   90.00
_cell.angle_gamma   90.00
#
_symmetry.space_group_name_H-M   'P 1'
#
loop_
_entity.id
_entity.type
_entity.pdbx_description
1 polymer ?
#
loop_
_entity_poly.entity_id
_entity_poly.type
_entity_poly.pdbx_seq_one_letter_code
_entity_poly.pdbx_strand_id
1 'polypeptide(L)'
;MRDPVSQVVVKRQPRALPPEVPTEELRLEPPPELPRGQQEGMLMQLLPTLGMGSSMVYFFMPGAAPMMKIMGVMMMLSTLAMTIAMITRHRQGSQGQRADMRRDYLKYLAQTRRTVRRTARRQRDAQFYLHPAPEQLWAIVAEGSRVWERRLTDDDFVQVRLGLGTQQLSTPLIAPRPPPWTSWSR
;
A
#
# COMPACT_ATOMS: atom_id res chain seq x y z
N MET A 1 35.92 54.59 32.72
CA MET A 1 36.92 53.74 32.04
C MET A 1 36.11 52.69 31.28
N ARG A 2 36.05 52.76 29.94
CA ARG A 2 35.33 51.77 29.12
C ARG A 2 36.35 50.72 28.70
N ASP A 3 36.13 49.46 29.06
CA ASP A 3 36.96 48.37 28.58
C ASP A 3 36.85 48.31 27.04
N PRO A 4 37.97 48.15 26.32
CA PRO A 4 37.94 48.02 24.87
C PRO A 4 37.15 46.76 24.50
N VAL A 5 36.17 46.92 23.62
CA VAL A 5 35.37 45.81 23.11
C VAL A 5 36.30 44.87 22.33
N SER A 6 36.50 43.66 22.85
CA SER A 6 37.29 42.62 22.17
C SER A 6 36.52 42.11 20.96
N GLN A 7 37.12 42.21 19.77
CA GLN A 7 36.57 41.67 18.52
C GLN A 7 37.21 40.30 18.20
N VAL A 8 36.39 39.34 17.79
CA VAL A 8 36.84 38.03 17.31
C VAL A 8 36.57 37.95 15.81
N VAL A 9 37.62 37.75 15.02
CA VAL A 9 37.51 37.55 13.57
C VAL A 9 37.13 36.09 13.31
N VAL A 10 35.94 35.86 12.75
CA VAL A 10 35.46 34.51 12.40
C VAL A 10 35.61 34.30 10.90
N LYS A 11 36.39 33.27 10.52
CA LYS A 11 36.51 32.84 9.12
C LYS A 11 35.30 31.97 8.76
N ARG A 12 34.55 32.38 7.74
CA ARG A 12 33.38 31.66 7.23
C ARG A 12 33.82 30.34 6.57
N GLN A 13 33.47 29.22 7.18
CA GLN A 13 33.76 27.88 6.65
C GLN A 13 32.81 27.52 5.49
N PRO A 14 33.20 26.55 4.64
CA PRO A 14 32.27 25.92 3.70
C PRO A 14 31.08 25.31 4.46
N ARG A 15 29.88 25.48 3.90
CA ARG A 15 28.63 25.03 4.53
C ARG A 15 28.49 23.52 4.41
N ALA A 16 28.18 22.85 5.52
CA ALA A 16 27.70 21.47 5.51
C ALA A 16 26.17 21.47 5.35
N LEU A 17 25.66 20.70 4.40
CA LEU A 17 24.23 20.54 4.17
C LEU A 17 23.72 19.26 4.85
N PRO A 18 22.50 19.27 5.39
CA PRO A 18 21.88 18.05 5.88
C PRO A 18 21.65 17.07 4.71
N PRO A 19 21.46 15.77 4.99
CA PRO A 19 21.10 14.80 3.98
C PRO A 19 19.85 15.21 3.21
N GLU A 20 19.86 15.00 1.89
CA GLU A 20 18.72 15.34 1.04
C GLU A 20 17.46 14.54 1.42
N VAL A 21 16.33 15.25 1.37
CA VAL A 21 15.02 14.69 1.64
C VAL A 21 14.34 14.45 0.28
N PRO A 22 13.84 13.24 0.01
CA PRO A 22 13.10 12.97 -1.22
C PRO A 22 11.88 13.89 -1.37
N THR A 23 11.72 14.49 -2.54
CA THR A 23 10.60 15.41 -2.88
C THR A 23 9.66 14.83 -3.93
N GLU A 24 10.04 13.72 -4.58
CA GLU A 24 9.22 13.07 -5.60
C GLU A 24 7.86 12.60 -5.06
N GLU A 25 6.82 12.65 -5.88
CA GLU A 25 5.49 12.19 -5.51
C GLU A 25 5.46 10.68 -5.29
N LEU A 26 4.86 10.23 -4.18
CA LEU A 26 4.64 8.82 -3.91
C LEU A 26 3.21 8.44 -4.31
N ARG A 27 3.08 7.78 -5.45
CA ARG A 27 1.81 7.25 -5.96
C ARG A 27 1.51 5.90 -5.33
N LEU A 28 0.37 5.80 -4.66
CA LEU A 28 -0.10 4.56 -4.06
C LEU A 28 -0.79 3.68 -5.11
N GLU A 29 -0.50 2.38 -5.10
CA GLU A 29 -1.14 1.42 -5.99
C GLU A 29 -2.61 1.20 -5.57
N PRO A 30 -3.52 1.09 -6.55
CA PRO A 30 -4.91 0.75 -6.28
C PRO A 30 -5.01 -0.62 -5.61
N PRO A 31 -5.99 -0.81 -4.71
CA PRO A 31 -6.26 -2.13 -4.17
C PRO A 31 -6.62 -3.09 -5.31
N PRO A 32 -6.20 -4.37 -5.23
CA PRO A 32 -6.52 -5.33 -6.26
C PRO A 32 -8.03 -5.52 -6.38
N GLU A 33 -8.54 -5.53 -7.62
CA GLU A 33 -9.94 -5.78 -7.86
C GLU A 33 -10.29 -7.24 -7.60
N LEU A 34 -11.38 -7.47 -6.87
CA LEU A 34 -11.92 -8.82 -6.70
C LEU A 34 -12.47 -9.28 -8.05
N PRO A 35 -12.19 -10.53 -8.51
CA PRO A 35 -12.77 -11.04 -9.73
C PRO A 35 -14.30 -11.01 -9.64
N ARG A 36 -14.92 -10.07 -10.37
CA ARG A 36 -16.36 -10.00 -10.60
C ARG A 36 -16.65 -10.88 -11.79
N GLY A 37 -17.33 -12.00 -11.57
CA GLY A 37 -17.62 -12.96 -12.65
C GLY A 37 -17.55 -14.44 -12.28
N GLN A 38 -17.34 -14.81 -11.01
CA GLN A 38 -17.35 -16.23 -10.62
C GLN A 38 -18.70 -16.93 -10.87
N GLN A 39 -19.81 -16.18 -11.00
CA GLN A 39 -21.11 -16.78 -11.34
C GLN A 39 -21.18 -17.28 -12.79
N GLU A 40 -20.56 -16.58 -13.75
CA GLU A 40 -20.50 -17.03 -15.15
C GLU A 40 -19.66 -18.31 -15.29
N GLY A 41 -18.52 -18.37 -14.60
CA GLY A 41 -17.69 -19.58 -14.55
C GLY A 41 -18.42 -20.77 -13.91
N MET A 42 -19.21 -20.54 -12.87
CA MET A 42 -20.02 -21.58 -12.23
C MET A 42 -21.13 -22.10 -13.16
N LEU A 43 -21.80 -21.22 -13.89
CA LEU A 43 -22.85 -21.60 -14.85
C LEU A 43 -22.27 -22.42 -16.00
N MET A 44 -21.12 -21.99 -16.54
CA MET A 44 -20.40 -22.69 -17.61
C MET A 44 -19.86 -24.05 -17.17
N GLN A 45 -19.46 -24.17 -15.90
CA GLN A 45 -18.97 -25.41 -15.30
C GLN A 45 -20.09 -26.40 -14.93
N LEU A 46 -21.32 -25.90 -14.70
CA LEU A 46 -22.50 -26.73 -14.47
C LEU A 46 -23.17 -27.19 -15.79
N LEU A 47 -22.90 -26.53 -16.92
CA LEU A 47 -23.47 -26.88 -18.22
C LEU A 47 -23.28 -28.37 -18.61
N PRO A 48 -22.09 -28.99 -18.44
CA PRO A 48 -21.90 -30.42 -18.72
C PRO A 48 -22.67 -31.33 -17.77
N THR A 49 -22.83 -30.92 -16.50
CA THR A 49 -23.62 -31.70 -15.52
C THR A 49 -25.10 -31.67 -15.85
N LEU A 50 -25.62 -30.54 -16.36
CA LEU A 50 -26.99 -30.43 -16.88
C LEU A 50 -27.17 -31.30 -18.14
N GLY A 51 -26.19 -31.31 -19.05
CA GLY A 51 -26.18 -32.17 -20.22
C GLY A 51 -26.23 -33.66 -19.85
N MET A 52 -25.41 -34.11 -18.91
CA MET A 52 -25.47 -35.50 -18.42
C MET A 52 -26.79 -35.82 -17.72
N GLY A 53 -27.33 -34.88 -16.93
CA GLY A 53 -28.63 -35.03 -16.27
C GLY A 53 -29.77 -35.34 -17.24
N SER A 54 -29.75 -34.71 -18.42
CA SER A 54 -30.76 -34.99 -19.47
C SER A 54 -30.71 -36.43 -19.98
N SER A 55 -29.51 -37.01 -20.10
CA SER A 55 -29.30 -38.39 -20.56
C SER A 55 -29.75 -39.43 -19.53
N MET A 56 -29.85 -39.08 -18.24
CA MET A 56 -30.26 -40.01 -17.19
C MET A 56 -31.73 -40.44 -17.32
N VAL A 57 -32.58 -39.61 -17.92
CA VAL A 57 -34.01 -39.89 -18.12
C VAL A 57 -34.24 -41.12 -18.99
N TYR A 58 -33.37 -41.36 -19.99
CA TYR A 58 -33.45 -42.51 -20.88
C TYR A 58 -33.21 -43.85 -20.17
N PHE A 59 -32.43 -43.87 -19.09
CA PHE A 59 -32.13 -45.11 -18.37
C PHE A 59 -33.30 -45.60 -17.50
N PHE A 60 -34.28 -44.73 -17.20
CA PHE A 60 -35.45 -45.04 -16.37
C PHE A 60 -36.76 -45.16 -17.16
N MET A 61 -36.72 -45.09 -18.49
CA MET A 61 -37.91 -45.27 -19.32
C MET A 61 -38.51 -46.68 -19.17
N PRO A 62 -39.86 -46.81 -19.21
CA PRO A 62 -40.53 -48.10 -19.17
C PRO A 62 -40.12 -48.93 -20.41
N GLY A 63 -39.45 -50.06 -20.16
CA GLY A 63 -38.86 -50.92 -21.20
C GLY A 63 -37.32 -51.03 -21.15
N ALA A 64 -36.64 -50.21 -20.33
CA ALA A 64 -35.19 -50.31 -20.16
C ALA A 64 -34.77 -51.58 -19.42
N ALA A 65 -33.70 -52.23 -19.91
CA ALA A 65 -33.12 -53.44 -19.31
C ALA A 65 -32.73 -53.19 -17.83
N PRO A 66 -32.88 -54.19 -16.93
CA PRO A 66 -32.51 -54.05 -15.51
C PRO A 66 -31.07 -53.55 -15.30
N MET A 67 -30.14 -53.97 -16.18
CA MET A 67 -28.74 -53.52 -16.18
C MET A 67 -28.57 -52.01 -16.45
N MET A 68 -29.40 -51.43 -17.33
CA MET A 68 -29.36 -50.01 -17.66
C MET A 68 -29.79 -49.13 -16.48
N LYS A 69 -30.74 -49.61 -15.67
CA LYS A 69 -31.18 -48.91 -14.45
C LYS A 69 -30.07 -48.84 -13.40
N ILE A 70 -29.32 -49.94 -13.20
CA ILE A 70 -28.19 -49.99 -12.26
C ILE A 70 -27.08 -49.04 -12.72
N MET A 71 -26.78 -49.02 -14.02
CA MET A 71 -25.77 -48.14 -14.59
C MET A 71 -26.16 -46.65 -14.46
N GLY A 72 -27.44 -46.32 -14.66
CA GLY A 72 -27.99 -44.98 -14.43
C GLY A 72 -27.83 -44.51 -12.99
N VAL A 73 -28.10 -45.38 -12.00
CA VAL A 73 -27.91 -45.07 -10.58
C VAL A 73 -26.43 -44.80 -10.25
N MET A 74 -25.51 -45.64 -10.74
CA MET A 74 -24.07 -45.42 -10.54
C MET A 74 -23.57 -44.13 -11.18
N MET A 75 -24.04 -43.80 -12.37
CA MET A 75 -23.68 -42.56 -13.06
C MET A 75 -24.18 -41.34 -12.28
N MET A 76 -25.42 -41.37 -11.79
CA MET A 76 -26.01 -40.30 -10.98
C MET A 76 -25.21 -40.05 -9.69
N LEU A 77 -24.84 -41.11 -8.97
CA LEU A 77 -23.99 -41.04 -7.78
C LEU A 77 -22.61 -40.43 -8.10
N SER A 78 -22.02 -40.80 -9.23
CA SER A 78 -20.70 -40.33 -9.65
C SER A 78 -20.72 -38.85 -10.06
N THR A 79 -21.72 -38.43 -10.83
CA THR A 79 -21.91 -37.02 -11.22
C THR A 79 -22.20 -36.16 -10.00
N LEU A 80 -23.01 -36.64 -9.05
CA LEU A 80 -23.28 -35.92 -7.80
C LEU A 80 -22.02 -35.75 -6.96
N ALA A 81 -21.23 -36.82 -6.79
CA ALA A 81 -19.95 -36.78 -6.07
C ALA A 81 -18.96 -35.80 -6.71
N MET A 82 -18.84 -35.83 -8.05
CA MET A 82 -17.98 -34.92 -8.81
C MET A 82 -18.43 -33.45 -8.69
N THR A 83 -19.74 -33.20 -8.73
CA THR A 83 -20.30 -31.85 -8.60
C THR A 83 -20.02 -31.27 -7.21
N ILE A 84 -20.22 -32.06 -6.15
CA ILE A 84 -19.89 -31.68 -4.77
C ILE A 84 -18.38 -31.41 -4.62
N ALA A 85 -17.53 -32.28 -5.20
CA ALA A 85 -16.08 -32.10 -5.19
C ALA A 85 -15.64 -30.83 -5.92
N MET A 86 -16.27 -30.48 -7.05
CA MET A 86 -16.00 -29.24 -7.78
C MET A 86 -16.41 -28.01 -6.97
N ILE A 87 -17.62 -27.99 -6.38
CA ILE A 87 -18.11 -26.85 -5.59
C ILE A 87 -17.20 -26.64 -4.37
N THR A 88 -16.84 -27.70 -3.65
CA THR A 88 -15.96 -27.58 -2.47
C THR A 88 -14.58 -27.07 -2.84
N ARG A 89 -13.96 -27.60 -3.90
CA ARG A 89 -12.65 -27.11 -4.41
C ARG A 89 -12.72 -25.65 -4.87
N HIS A 90 -13.79 -25.26 -5.55
CA HIS A 90 -13.96 -23.89 -6.04
C HIS A 90 -14.17 -22.88 -4.90
N ARG A 91 -14.93 -23.25 -3.86
CA ARG A 91 -15.11 -22.43 -2.65
C ARG A 91 -13.80 -22.29 -1.86
N GLN A 92 -13.03 -23.36 -1.73
CA GLN A 92 -11.73 -23.31 -1.04
C GLN A 92 -10.70 -22.46 -1.82
N GLY A 93 -10.60 -22.62 -3.14
CA GLY A 93 -9.68 -21.84 -3.97
C GLY A 93 -10.01 -20.34 -4.02
N SER A 94 -11.29 -20.00 -4.16
CA SER A 94 -11.72 -18.58 -4.22
C SER A 94 -11.54 -17.82 -2.91
N GLN A 95 -11.74 -18.48 -1.76
CA GLN A 95 -11.51 -17.87 -0.44
C GLN A 95 -10.01 -17.69 -0.16
N GLY A 96 -9.18 -18.68 -0.50
CA GLY A 96 -7.72 -18.61 -0.34
C GLY A 96 -7.11 -17.46 -1.15
N GLN A 97 -7.43 -17.40 -2.45
CA GLN A 97 -6.90 -16.35 -3.33
C GLN A 97 -7.25 -14.94 -2.84
N ARG A 98 -8.48 -14.71 -2.38
CA ARG A 98 -8.89 -13.40 -1.85
C ARG A 98 -8.13 -13.04 -0.56
N ALA A 99 -7.92 -14.02 0.32
CA ALA A 99 -7.18 -13.81 1.55
C ALA A 99 -5.70 -13.48 1.25
N ASP A 100 -5.10 -14.15 0.28
CA ASP A 100 -3.71 -13.93 -0.12
C ASP A 100 -3.53 -12.56 -0.79
N MET A 101 -4.39 -12.18 -1.74
CA MET A 101 -4.38 -10.83 -2.34
C MET A 101 -4.52 -9.72 -1.29
N ARG A 102 -5.39 -9.92 -0.29
CA ARG A 102 -5.54 -8.98 0.83
C ARG A 102 -4.27 -8.89 1.67
N ARG A 103 -3.65 -10.03 2.00
CA ARG A 103 -2.40 -10.08 2.79
C ARG A 103 -1.28 -9.36 2.06
N ASP A 104 -1.12 -9.60 0.77
CA ASP A 104 -0.09 -8.96 -0.05
C ASP A 104 -0.28 -7.46 -0.13
N TYR A 105 -1.52 -7.00 -0.36
CA TYR A 105 -1.80 -5.57 -0.39
C TYR A 105 -1.57 -4.89 0.97
N LEU A 106 -1.94 -5.53 2.08
CA LEU A 106 -1.65 -5.01 3.42
C LEU A 106 -0.15 -4.97 3.72
N LYS A 107 0.61 -5.96 3.23
CA LYS A 107 2.07 -5.99 3.32
C LYS A 107 2.69 -4.83 2.53
N TYR A 108 2.19 -4.58 1.32
CA TYR A 108 2.54 -3.40 0.52
C TYR A 108 2.29 -2.10 1.31
N LEU A 109 1.08 -1.88 1.83
CA LEU A 109 0.75 -0.68 2.61
C LEU A 109 1.63 -0.53 3.85
N ALA A 110 1.98 -1.62 4.53
CA ALA A 110 2.87 -1.61 5.68
C ALA A 110 4.30 -1.19 5.29
N GLN A 111 4.82 -1.71 4.17
CA GLN A 111 6.13 -1.33 3.64
C GLN A 111 6.13 0.15 3.23
N THR A 112 5.12 0.59 2.49
CA THR A 112 4.97 1.99 2.07
C THR A 112 4.91 2.93 3.27
N ARG A 113 4.15 2.57 4.32
CA ARG A 113 4.09 3.33 5.58
C ARG A 113 5.47 3.47 6.24
N ARG A 114 6.29 2.41 6.25
CA ARG A 114 7.65 2.47 6.80
C ARG A 114 8.54 3.43 5.99
N THR A 115 8.45 3.39 4.66
CA THR A 115 9.16 4.31 3.77
C THR A 115 8.76 5.76 4.03
N VAL A 116 7.45 6.04 4.07
CA VAL A 116 6.91 7.39 4.36
C VAL A 116 7.40 7.91 5.71
N ARG A 117 7.34 7.08 6.77
CA ARG A 117 7.84 7.47 8.10
C ARG A 117 9.34 7.73 8.12
N ARG A 118 10.13 6.99 7.34
CA ARG A 118 11.56 7.24 7.19
C ARG A 118 11.83 8.58 6.51
N THR A 119 11.09 8.90 5.45
CA THR A 119 11.16 10.21 4.79
C THR A 119 10.77 11.34 5.75
N ALA A 120 9.68 11.19 6.50
CA ALA A 120 9.24 12.18 7.48
C ALA A 120 10.29 12.43 8.58
N ARG A 121 11.00 11.38 9.03
CA ARG A 121 12.12 11.52 9.97
C ARG A 121 13.28 12.28 9.35
N ARG A 122 13.70 11.93 8.12
CA ARG A 122 14.75 12.67 7.41
C ARG A 122 14.40 14.15 7.23
N GLN A 123 13.15 14.43 6.86
CA GLN A 123 12.64 15.81 6.77
C GLN A 123 12.75 16.53 8.11
N ARG A 124 12.31 15.89 9.20
CA ARG A 124 12.40 16.45 10.54
C ARG A 124 13.85 16.72 10.97
N ASP A 125 14.75 15.77 10.71
CA ASP A 125 16.16 15.89 11.08
C ASP A 125 16.84 17.01 10.27
N ALA A 126 16.55 17.12 8.97
CA ALA A 126 17.01 18.22 8.13
C ALA A 126 16.48 19.58 8.64
N GLN A 127 15.18 19.67 8.96
CA GLN A 127 14.60 20.89 9.51
C GLN A 127 15.22 21.28 10.86
N PHE A 128 15.51 20.33 11.75
CA PHE A 128 16.19 20.63 13.01
C PHE A 128 17.66 21.02 12.83
N TYR A 129 18.34 20.43 11.85
CA TYR A 129 19.70 20.83 11.50
C TYR A 129 19.73 22.28 11.03
N LEU A 130 18.85 22.65 10.08
CA LEU A 130 18.77 24.00 9.53
C LEU A 130 18.22 25.00 10.55
N HIS A 131 17.24 24.61 11.35
CA HIS A 131 16.52 25.45 12.30
C HIS A 131 16.60 24.88 13.73
N PRO A 132 17.78 24.95 14.37
CA PRO A 132 18.02 24.42 15.71
C PRO A 132 17.11 25.08 16.76
N ALA A 133 16.96 24.45 17.93
CA ALA A 133 16.21 25.07 19.02
C ALA A 133 16.95 26.33 19.51
N PRO A 134 16.24 27.39 19.95
CA PRO A 134 16.87 28.60 20.48
C PRO A 134 17.89 28.29 21.61
N GLU A 135 17.54 27.32 22.45
CA GLU A 135 18.38 26.83 23.55
C GLU A 135 19.65 26.10 23.10
N GLN A 136 19.80 25.75 21.82
CA GLN A 136 21.00 25.09 21.28
C GLN A 136 21.94 26.07 20.57
N LEU A 137 21.51 27.32 20.35
CA LEU A 137 22.28 28.30 19.59
C LEU A 137 23.61 28.65 20.25
N TRP A 138 23.67 28.68 21.59
CA TRP A 138 24.92 28.95 22.31
C TRP A 138 25.98 27.88 22.03
N ALA A 139 25.59 26.60 21.91
CA ALA A 139 26.51 25.52 21.60
C ALA A 139 27.05 25.63 20.18
N ILE A 140 26.19 26.02 19.22
CA ILE A 140 26.58 26.25 17.83
C ILE A 140 27.55 27.43 17.72
N VAL A 141 27.31 28.51 18.48
CA VAL A 141 28.21 29.66 18.53
C VAL A 141 29.55 29.31 19.16
N ALA A 142 29.54 28.50 20.23
CA ALA A 142 30.76 28.04 20.89
C ALA A 142 31.59 27.08 20.00
N GLU A 143 30.94 26.22 19.21
CA GLU A 143 31.59 25.36 18.22
C GLU A 143 32.20 26.18 17.06
N GLY A 144 31.53 27.29 16.67
CA GLY A 144 32.03 28.24 15.68
C GLY A 144 31.98 27.77 14.22
N SER A 145 31.81 26.47 13.96
CA SER A 145 31.82 25.84 12.63
C SER A 145 30.64 26.27 11.74
N ARG A 146 29.49 26.55 12.35
CA ARG A 146 28.21 26.83 11.67
C ARG A 146 27.70 28.25 11.86
N VAL A 147 28.54 29.14 12.39
CA VAL A 147 28.21 30.56 12.54
C VAL A 147 28.24 31.23 11.17
N TRP A 148 27.18 31.97 10.86
CA TRP A 148 27.00 32.64 9.57
C TRP A 148 27.09 31.69 8.37
N GLU A 149 26.64 30.44 8.46
CA GLU A 149 26.77 29.47 7.35
C GLU A 149 25.90 29.78 6.11
N ARG A 150 24.77 30.48 6.29
CA ARG A 150 23.76 30.75 5.23
C ARG A 150 24.17 31.88 4.28
N ARG A 151 23.94 31.67 2.99
CA ARG A 151 24.25 32.60 1.88
C ARG A 151 22.98 33.10 1.20
N LEU A 152 23.08 34.22 0.49
CA LEU A 152 21.99 34.80 -0.30
C LEU A 152 21.41 33.86 -1.36
N THR A 153 22.20 32.88 -1.81
CA THR A 153 21.83 31.88 -2.82
C THR A 153 21.13 30.65 -2.24
N ASP A 154 21.06 30.53 -0.92
CA ASP A 154 20.54 29.34 -0.28
C ASP A 154 19.02 29.47 -0.07
N ASP A 155 18.28 28.38 -0.28
CA ASP A 155 16.80 28.38 -0.16
C ASP A 155 16.32 28.74 1.26
N ASP A 156 17.16 28.52 2.28
CA ASP A 156 16.88 28.82 3.68
C ASP A 156 17.41 30.20 4.15
N PHE A 157 17.86 31.05 3.22
CA PHE A 157 18.28 32.41 3.53
C PHE A 157 17.13 33.20 4.15
N VAL A 158 17.41 33.93 5.23
CA VAL A 158 16.42 34.76 5.98
C VAL A 158 15.25 33.96 6.58
N GLN A 159 15.26 32.63 6.52
CA GLN A 159 14.23 31.82 7.19
C GLN A 159 14.48 31.70 8.71
N VAL A 160 13.54 32.17 9.51
CA VAL A 160 13.65 32.14 10.99
C VAL A 160 12.69 31.13 11.59
N ARG A 161 13.16 30.38 12.58
CA ARG A 161 12.31 29.48 13.36
C ARG A 161 11.44 30.27 14.33
N LEU A 162 10.13 30.18 14.16
CA LEU A 162 9.16 30.78 15.09
C LEU A 162 8.66 29.78 16.14
N GLY A 163 8.51 28.50 15.78
CA GLY A 163 7.94 27.48 16.65
C GLY A 163 7.95 26.09 16.04
N LEU A 164 7.19 25.17 16.65
CA LEU A 164 6.96 23.81 16.15
C LEU A 164 5.49 23.67 15.73
N GLY A 165 5.26 23.00 14.61
CA GLY A 165 3.93 22.76 14.07
C GLY A 165 3.92 21.55 13.14
N THR A 166 2.73 21.19 12.67
CA THR A 166 2.58 20.18 11.63
C THR A 166 3.08 20.74 10.30
N GLN A 167 3.94 19.99 9.61
CA GLN A 167 4.43 20.32 8.28
C GLN A 167 3.97 19.26 7.29
N GLN A 168 3.66 19.66 6.07
CA GLN A 168 3.37 18.72 5.00
C GLN A 168 4.62 17.90 4.66
N LEU A 169 4.41 16.64 4.30
CA LEU A 169 5.49 15.75 3.89
C LEU A 169 6.11 16.28 2.59
N SER A 170 7.44 16.34 2.51
CA SER A 170 8.15 16.78 1.30
C SER A 170 7.84 15.93 0.07
N THR A 171 7.47 14.67 0.28
CA THR A 171 6.98 13.71 -0.73
C THR A 171 5.45 13.69 -0.69
N PRO A 172 4.73 14.34 -1.63
CA PRO A 172 3.27 14.30 -1.65
C PRO A 172 2.76 12.86 -1.86
N LEU A 173 1.76 12.45 -1.07
CA LEU A 173 1.12 11.15 -1.20
C LEU A 173 -0.09 11.26 -2.12
N ILE A 174 -0.05 10.57 -3.26
CA ILE A 174 -1.17 10.54 -4.21
C ILE A 174 -1.92 9.22 -4.02
N ALA A 175 -3.13 9.32 -3.49
CA ALA A 175 -4.03 8.18 -3.39
C ALA A 175 -4.51 7.75 -4.79
N PRO A 176 -4.67 6.44 -5.04
CA PRO A 176 -5.25 5.97 -6.28
C PRO A 176 -6.69 6.47 -6.40
N ARG A 177 -7.13 6.75 -7.63
CA ARG A 177 -8.53 7.09 -7.89
C ARG A 177 -9.40 5.92 -7.41
N PRO A 178 -10.36 6.15 -6.50
CA PRO A 178 -11.26 5.10 -6.08
C PRO A 178 -12.10 4.65 -7.28
N PRO A 179 -12.45 3.36 -7.38
CA PRO A 179 -13.29 2.88 -8.45
C PRO A 179 -14.66 3.58 -8.45
N PRO A 180 -15.32 3.70 -9.62
CA PRO A 180 -16.51 4.55 -9.79
C PRO A 180 -17.71 4.14 -8.92
N TRP A 181 -17.77 2.91 -8.42
CA TRP A 181 -18.86 2.41 -7.57
C TRP A 181 -18.62 2.63 -6.06
N THR A 182 -17.42 3.06 -5.64
CA THR A 182 -17.16 3.39 -4.23
C THR A 182 -17.57 4.83 -3.94
N SER A 183 -18.83 5.03 -3.55
CA SER A 183 -19.32 6.29 -3.00
C SER A 183 -18.87 6.43 -1.54
N TRP A 184 -17.65 6.94 -1.32
CA TRP A 184 -17.32 7.45 0.01
C TRP A 184 -18.00 8.82 0.15
N SER A 185 -18.97 8.92 1.06
CA SER A 185 -19.52 10.20 1.48
C SER A 185 -18.38 11.05 2.03
N ARG A 186 -18.21 12.23 1.42
CA ARG A 186 -17.26 13.26 1.83
C ARG A 186 -17.41 13.65 3.29
#